data_AF-A0A9D8EL33-F1
#
_entry.id   AF-A0A9D8EL33-F1
#
_cell.length_a   1.000
_cell.length_b   1.000
_cell.length_c   1.000
_cell.angle_alpha   90.00
_cell.angle_beta   90.00
_cell.angle_gamma   90.00
#
_symmetry.space_group_name_H-M   'P 1'
#
loop_
_entity.id
_entity.type
_entity.pdbx_description
1 polymer ?
#
loop_
_entity_poly.entity_id
_entity_poly.type
_entity_poly.pdbx_seq_one_letter_code
_entity_poly.pdbx_strand_id
1 'polypeptide(L)' 'MLRFNPHLHILCADGGFGDDGIFYAAAADLEGPALEPLFRHKILSMLKRRGLITDRVIELICSWSHLRF' A
#
# COMPACT_ATOMS: atom_id res chain seq x y z
N MET A 1 5.20 -26.37 7.38
CA MET A 1 4.69 -25.04 7.79
C MET A 1 4.66 -24.16 6.56
N LEU A 2 3.48 -23.82 6.02
CA LEU A 2 3.39 -22.87 4.91
C LEU A 2 3.82 -21.49 5.41
N ARG A 3 4.79 -20.88 4.76
CA ARG A 3 5.18 -19.48 5.01
C ARG A 3 4.09 -18.58 4.46
N PHE A 4 3.13 -18.21 5.30
CA PHE A 4 2.08 -17.28 4.94
C PHE A 4 2.67 -15.87 4.75
N ASN A 5 2.65 -15.38 3.51
CA ASN A 5 3.18 -14.08 3.12
C ASN A 5 2.20 -13.41 2.13
N PRO A 6 1.07 -12.84 2.60
CA PRO A 6 0.12 -12.17 1.73
C PRO A 6 0.75 -10.90 1.15
N HIS A 7 0.86 -10.84 -0.17
CA HIS A 7 1.38 -9.69 -0.90
C HIS A 7 0.59 -9.48 -2.20
N LEU A 8 0.74 -8.30 -2.77
CA LEU A 8 0.06 -7.88 -4.00
C LEU A 8 1.10 -7.37 -4.99
N HIS A 9 0.99 -7.81 -6.24
CA HIS A 9 1.68 -7.21 -7.37
C HIS A 9 0.71 -6.32 -8.13
N ILE A 10 1.10 -5.07 -8.36
CA ILE A 10 0.34 -4.12 -9.16
C ILE A 10 1.17 -3.84 -10.41
N LEU A 11 0.63 -4.19 -11.57
CA LEU A 11 1.16 -3.77 -12.86
C LEU A 11 0.34 -2.57 -13.30
N CYS A 12 1.00 -1.45 -13.51
CA CYS A 12 0.38 -0.21 -13.97
C CYS A 12 1.18 0.35 -15.14
N ALA A 13 0.49 1.12 -15.99
CA ALA A 13 1.16 1.88 -17.03
C ALA A 13 2.00 3.00 -16.41
N ASP A 14 3.13 3.32 -17.04
CA ASP A 14 3.99 4.44 -16.64
C ASP A 14 3.43 5.78 -17.14
N GLY A 15 2.20 6.08 -16.73
CA GLY A 15 1.45 7.24 -17.23
C GLY A 15 -0.06 7.06 -17.19
N GLY A 16 -0.77 8.02 -17.78
CA GLY A 16 -2.23 8.05 -17.81
C GLY A 16 -2.77 8.91 -18.95
N PHE A 17 -4.07 8.84 -19.17
CA PHE A 17 -4.75 9.65 -20.17
C PHE A 17 -5.23 10.97 -19.57
N GLY A 18 -5.00 12.08 -20.27
CA GLY A 18 -5.60 13.37 -19.94
C GLY A 18 -7.04 13.45 -20.43
N ASP A 19 -7.72 14.56 -20.10
CA ASP A 19 -9.10 14.83 -20.51
C ASP A 19 -9.25 14.98 -22.04
N ASP A 20 -8.14 15.26 -22.73
CA ASP A 20 -8.05 15.31 -24.20
C ASP A 20 -7.88 13.93 -24.86
N GLY A 21 -7.77 12.87 -24.05
CA GLY A 21 -7.59 11.49 -24.51
C GLY A 21 -6.16 11.15 -24.94
N ILE A 22 -5.19 12.05 -24.73
CA ILE A 22 -3.78 11.80 -25.03
C ILE A 22 -3.14 11.07 -23.83
N PHE A 23 -2.30 10.07 -24.12
CA PHE A 23 -1.51 9.40 -23.09
C PHE A 23 -0.27 10.23 -22.74
N TYR A 24 -0.10 10.50 -21.45
CA TYR A 24 1.05 11.20 -20.89
C TYR A 24 1.86 10.24 -20.04
N ALA A 25 3.17 10.19 -20.28
CA ALA A 25 4.10 9.48 -19.42
C ALA A 25 4.10 10.11 -18.01
N ALA A 26 4.32 9.28 -16.98
CA ALA A 26 4.43 9.77 -15.62
C ALA A 26 5.61 10.76 -15.53
N ALA A 27 5.36 11.93 -14.93
CA ALA A 27 6.39 12.97 -14.80
C ALA A 27 7.43 12.66 -13.72
N ALA A 28 7.14 11.70 -12.84
CA ALA A 28 8.00 11.29 -11.74
C ALA A 28 7.83 9.80 -11.48
N ASP A 29 8.91 9.17 -11.04
CA ASP A 29 8.90 7.80 -10.59
C ASP A 29 7.95 7.64 -9.38
N LEU A 30 7.24 6.52 -9.34
CA LEU A 30 6.46 6.15 -8.17
C LEU A 30 7.42 5.77 -7.03
N GLU A 31 7.55 6.66 -6.05
CA GLU A 31 8.35 6.41 -4.87
C GLU A 31 7.64 5.43 -3.92
N GLY A 32 8.06 4.16 -3.94
CA GLY A 32 7.60 3.11 -3.01
C GLY A 32 7.53 3.56 -1.54
N PRO A 33 8.56 4.26 -0.99
CA PRO A 33 8.53 4.75 0.38
C PRO A 33 7.38 5.72 0.70
N ALA A 34 6.89 6.48 -0.29
CA ALA A 34 5.74 7.36 -0.11
C ALA A 34 4.41 6.59 -0.15
N LEU A 35 4.36 5.48 -0.88
CA LEU A 35 3.17 4.63 -1.02
C LEU A 35 2.95 3.71 0.18
N GLU A 36 4.02 3.24 0.82
CA GLU A 36 3.94 2.28 1.93
C GLU A 36 3.06 2.78 3.09
N PRO A 37 3.20 4.02 3.61
CA PRO A 37 2.34 4.51 4.69
C PRO A 37 0.85 4.54 4.29
N LEU A 38 0.56 4.90 3.03
CA LEU A 38 -0.81 4.95 2.49
C LEU A 38 -1.40 3.55 2.37
N PHE A 39 -0.63 2.59 1.85
CA PHE A 39 -1.04 1.19 1.75
C PHE A 39 -1.32 0.61 3.13
N ARG A 40 -0.39 0.77 4.08
CA ARG A 40 -0.54 0.31 5.47
C ARG A 40 -1.79 0.90 6.12
N HIS A 41 -2.00 2.21 5.99
CA HIS A 41 -3.18 2.88 6.53
C HIS A 41 -4.49 2.32 5.95
N LYS A 42 -4.58 2.17 4.61
CA LYS A 42 -5.79 1.65 3.96
C LYS A 42 -6.12 0.23 4.38
N ILE A 43 -5.12 -0.66 4.44
CA ILE A 43 -5.31 -2.07 4.81
C ILE A 43 -5.74 -2.21 6.27
N LEU A 44 -5.00 -1.59 7.21
CA LEU A 44 -5.32 -1.67 8.63
C LEU A 44 -6.69 -1.05 8.94
N SER A 45 -7.03 0.08 8.32
CA SER A 45 -8.35 0.70 8.45
C SER A 45 -9.46 -0.19 7.91
N MET A 46 -9.24 -0.87 6.77
CA MET A 46 -10.22 -1.82 6.22
C MET A 46 -10.45 -3.00 7.17
N LEU A 47 -9.38 -3.61 7.68
CA LEU A 47 -9.47 -4.75 8.59
C LEU A 47 -10.19 -4.37 9.89
N LYS A 48 -9.88 -3.18 10.45
CA LYS A 48 -10.57 -2.64 11.62
C LYS A 48 -12.07 -2.45 11.35
N ARG A 49 -12.43 -1.79 10.24
CA ARG A 49 -13.85 -1.59 9.87
C ARG A 49 -14.61 -2.90 9.70
N ARG A 50 -13.94 -3.99 9.31
CA ARG A 50 -14.52 -5.33 9.19
C ARG A 50 -14.54 -6.11 10.52
N GLY A 51 -14.06 -5.54 11.62
CA GLY A 51 -14.00 -6.21 12.93
C GLY A 51 -12.94 -7.31 13.02
N LEU A 52 -11.97 -7.35 12.08
CA LEU A 52 -10.96 -8.41 12.02
C LEU A 52 -9.74 -8.14 12.92
N ILE A 53 -9.50 -6.87 13.25
CA ILE A 53 -8.43 -6.43 14.16
C ILE A 53 -8.91 -5.27 15.04
N THR A 54 -8.22 -5.03 16.14
CA THR A 54 -8.49 -3.94 17.08
C THR A 54 -7.47 -2.81 16.96
N ASP A 55 -7.77 -1.65 17.56
CA ASP A 55 -6.80 -0.55 17.66
C ASP A 55 -5.49 -0.99 18.33
N ARG A 56 -5.60 -1.84 19.35
CA ARG A 56 -4.42 -2.40 20.03
C ARG A 56 -3.51 -3.20 19.09
N VAL A 57 -4.10 -3.97 18.17
CA VAL A 57 -3.34 -4.74 17.17
C VAL A 57 -2.68 -3.81 16.16
N ILE A 58 -3.37 -2.73 15.75
CA ILE A 58 -2.82 -1.72 14.84
C ILE A 58 -1.61 -1.03 15.47
N GLU A 59 -1.72 -0.57 16.72
CA GLU A 59 -0.60 0.01 17.47
C GLU A 59 0.60 -0.94 17.53
N LEU A 60 0.35 -2.22 17.82
CA LEU A 60 1.41 -3.24 17.88
C LEU A 60 2.15 -3.38 16.54
N ILE A 61 1.40 -3.54 15.44
CA ILE A 61 1.97 -3.64 14.08
C ILE A 61 2.76 -2.38 13.72
N CYS A 62 2.24 -1.20 14.06
CA CYS A 62 2.90 0.08 13.76
C CYS A 62 4.12 0.35 14.65
N SER A 63 4.17 -0.22 15.86
CA SER A 63 5.30 -0.07 16.78
C SER A 63 6.52 -0.91 16.38
N TRP A 64 6.34 -1.89 15.49
CA TRP A 64 7.45 -2.66 14.95
C TRP A 64 8.32 -1.82 14.03
N SER A 65 9.54 -1.55 14.49
CA SER A 65 10.64 -1.04 13.66
C SER A 65 11.17 -2.18 12.80
N HIS A 66 10.58 -2.38 11.63
CA HIS A 66 11.12 -3.29 10.64
C HIS A 66 12.22 -2.58 9.85
N LEU A 67 13.48 -2.86 10.19
CA LEU A 67 14.63 -2.53 9.35
C LEU A 67 14.62 -3.49 8.15
N ARG A 68 13.89 -3.14 7.09
CA ARG A 68 14.12 -3.48 5.66
C ARG A 68 12.84 -3.36 4.83
N PHE A 69 12.90 -2.50 3.81
CA PHE A 69 12.64 -2.91 2.44
C PHE A 69 13.96 -3.38 1.83
#